data_AF-A0A9W6S3J7-F1
#
_entry.id   AF-A0A9W6S3J7-F1
#
_cell.length_a   1.000
_cell.length_b   1.000
_cell.length_c   1.000
_cell.angle_alpha   90.00
_cell.angle_beta   90.00
_cell.angle_gamma   90.00
#
_symmetry.space_group_name_H-M   'P 1'
#
loop_
_entity.id
_entity.type
_entity.pdbx_description
1 polymer ?
#
loop_
_entity_poly.entity_id
_entity_poly.type
_entity_poly.pdbx_seq_one_letter_code
_entity_poly.pdbx_strand_id
1 'polypeptide(L)'
;MVCVTTAEGNEALLSDQSTSARAEWQSCRARTRCTRGARYVTGADIVRISRTLALEPWKFTQTAPATAGDPTGIVLDKGRRRVTLKLANAAHGCVFSILTPSGAACCGLGDIAPVACRIFPIDPKDGVPRVRPERTCDCHEWKLEDLDRGAVVKAMSTWTADRDHWFELVERWNALAAESDEESDIKDFQRYLLEAQSAREAGAGWPEDVTA
;
A
#
# COMPACT_ATOMS: atom_id res chain seq x y z
N MET A 1 22.37 -10.83 4.91
CA MET A 1 21.25 -10.38 4.06
C MET A 1 21.28 -8.87 4.05
N VAL A 2 21.76 -8.27 2.96
CA VAL A 2 21.86 -6.81 2.80
C VAL A 2 20.48 -6.31 2.39
N CYS A 3 19.97 -5.24 3.01
CA CYS A 3 18.72 -4.63 2.57
C CYS A 3 18.92 -4.19 1.11
N VAL A 4 18.23 -4.86 0.18
CA VAL A 4 18.44 -4.68 -1.25
C VAL A 4 18.04 -3.25 -1.62
N THR A 5 19.03 -2.47 -2.06
CA THR A 5 18.83 -1.18 -2.73
C THR A 5 18.97 -1.44 -4.22
N THR A 6 17.87 -1.81 -4.87
CA THR A 6 17.81 -1.69 -6.33
C THR A 6 17.88 -0.20 -6.67
N ALA A 7 18.83 0.18 -7.51
CA ALA A 7 19.14 1.58 -7.79
C ALA A 7 18.38 2.13 -9.00
N GLU A 8 17.49 1.36 -9.63
CA GLU A 8 16.89 1.74 -10.90
C GLU A 8 15.36 1.71 -10.82
N GLY A 9 14.76 2.89 -10.90
CA GLY A 9 13.36 3.02 -11.31
C GLY A 9 12.48 4.03 -10.57
N ASN A 10 12.96 4.73 -9.54
CA ASN A 10 12.12 5.72 -8.87
C ASN A 10 12.94 6.93 -8.37
N GLU A 11 12.59 8.14 -8.84
CA GLU A 11 13.09 9.40 -8.29
C GLU A 11 13.00 9.36 -6.77
N ALA A 12 14.13 9.46 -6.08
CA ALA A 12 14.12 9.40 -4.63
C ALA A 12 13.44 10.65 -4.11
N LEU A 13 12.56 10.47 -3.11
CA LEU A 13 11.78 11.55 -2.51
C LEU A 13 12.59 12.53 -1.67
N LEU A 14 13.89 12.30 -1.52
CA LEU A 14 14.79 13.14 -0.75
C LEU A 14 15.40 14.22 -1.64
N SER A 15 15.56 15.43 -1.12
CA SER A 15 16.33 16.46 -1.83
C SER A 15 17.83 16.14 -1.82
N ASP A 16 18.35 15.62 -0.69
CA ASP A 16 19.69 15.03 -0.62
C ASP A 16 19.68 13.57 -1.09
N GLN A 17 20.39 13.32 -2.20
CA GLN A 17 20.54 12.00 -2.80
C GLN A 17 21.72 11.20 -2.22
N SER A 18 22.39 11.70 -1.18
CA SER A 18 23.48 11.01 -0.53
C SER A 18 23.04 9.64 0.03
N THR A 19 23.95 8.67 0.00
CA THR A 19 23.71 7.34 0.59
C THR A 19 23.36 7.43 2.08
N SER A 20 23.92 8.41 2.80
CA SER A 20 23.62 8.65 4.22
C SER A 20 22.18 9.10 4.42
N ALA A 21 21.73 10.13 3.68
CA ALA A 21 20.35 10.62 3.75
C ALA A 21 19.34 9.51 3.40
N ARG A 22 19.64 8.71 2.36
CA ARG A 22 18.81 7.56 1.98
C ARG A 22 18.75 6.50 3.10
N ALA A 23 19.87 6.20 3.75
CA ALA A 23 19.91 5.23 4.85
C ALA A 23 19.14 5.72 6.10
N GLU A 24 19.29 7.00 6.45
CA GLU A 24 18.55 7.65 7.55
C GLU A 24 17.05 7.62 7.29
N TRP A 25 16.64 7.98 6.07
CA TRP A 25 15.25 7.93 5.64
C TRP A 25 14.67 6.52 5.71
N GLN A 26 15.39 5.51 5.21
CA GLN A 26 14.93 4.12 5.26
C GLN A 26 14.78 3.62 6.70
N SER A 27 15.73 3.96 7.57
CA SER A 27 15.69 3.63 9.00
C SER A 27 14.54 4.32 9.73
N CYS A 28 14.30 5.60 9.42
CA CYS A 28 13.19 6.37 9.97
C CYS A 28 11.84 5.79 9.49
N ARG A 29 11.69 5.53 8.19
CA ARG A 29 10.52 4.86 7.61
C ARG A 29 10.24 3.52 8.28
N ALA A 30 11.27 2.69 8.47
CA ALA A 30 11.09 1.37 9.07
C ALA A 30 10.59 1.46 10.52
N ARG A 31 11.17 2.34 11.33
CA ARG A 31 10.76 2.56 12.74
C ARG A 31 9.38 3.16 12.90
N THR A 32 8.88 3.88 11.90
CA THR A 32 7.60 4.63 11.98
C THR A 32 6.45 3.91 11.27
N ARG A 33 6.72 3.27 10.12
CA ARG A 33 5.72 2.59 9.28
C ARG A 33 5.80 1.08 9.39
N CYS A 34 6.98 0.48 9.26
CA CYS A 34 7.10 -0.98 9.25
C CYS A 34 6.72 -1.58 10.61
N THR A 35 7.17 -1.00 11.72
CA THR A 35 6.85 -1.48 13.09
C THR A 35 5.38 -1.39 13.47
N ARG A 36 4.62 -0.46 12.88
CA ARG A 36 3.20 -0.23 13.19
C ARG A 36 2.23 -0.88 12.21
N GLY A 37 2.75 -1.43 11.11
CA GLY A 37 1.97 -1.92 9.98
C GLY A 37 1.74 -0.83 8.93
N ALA A 38 1.77 -1.24 7.66
CA ALA A 38 1.53 -0.34 6.54
C ALA A 38 0.08 0.20 6.57
N ARG A 39 -0.07 1.50 6.25
CA ARG A 39 -1.37 2.18 6.14
C ARG A 39 -1.54 2.76 4.74
N TYR A 40 -2.79 2.94 4.31
CA TYR A 40 -3.14 3.49 2.99
C TYR A 40 -2.60 2.64 1.82
N VAL A 41 -2.66 1.32 1.98
CA VAL A 41 -2.29 0.35 0.96
C VAL A 41 -3.45 0.27 -0.04
N THR A 42 -3.16 0.42 -1.32
CA THR A 42 -4.15 0.34 -2.41
C THR A 42 -4.15 -1.03 -3.08
N GLY A 43 -5.15 -1.31 -3.91
CA GLY A 43 -5.17 -2.50 -4.76
C GLY A 43 -3.94 -2.60 -5.67
N ALA A 44 -3.52 -1.47 -6.26
CA ALA A 44 -2.32 -1.40 -7.10
C ALA A 44 -1.04 -1.80 -6.34
N ASP A 45 -0.92 -1.42 -5.06
CA ASP A 45 0.21 -1.83 -4.22
C ASP A 45 0.22 -3.35 -3.99
N ILE A 46 -0.94 -3.94 -3.70
CA ILE A 46 -1.09 -5.39 -3.47
C ILE A 46 -0.71 -6.16 -4.74
N VAL A 47 -1.22 -5.74 -5.89
CA VAL A 47 -0.93 -6.40 -7.18
C VAL A 47 0.55 -6.26 -7.55
N ARG A 48 1.15 -5.08 -7.38
CA ARG A 48 2.58 -4.86 -7.60
C ARG A 48 3.44 -5.78 -6.73
N ILE A 49 3.14 -5.89 -5.43
CA ILE A 49 3.85 -6.78 -4.51
C ILE A 49 3.66 -8.24 -4.92
N SER A 50 2.42 -8.65 -5.19
CA SER A 50 2.06 -10.01 -5.58
C SER A 50 2.85 -10.48 -6.80
N ARG A 51 2.84 -9.68 -7.88
CA ARG A 51 3.53 -10.00 -9.12
C ARG A 51 5.05 -9.98 -8.97
N THR A 52 5.60 -8.99 -8.26
CA THR A 52 7.07 -8.89 -8.11
C THR A 52 7.64 -10.02 -7.26
N LEU A 53 6.93 -10.43 -6.20
CA LEU A 53 7.38 -11.50 -5.33
C LEU A 53 6.94 -12.89 -5.79
N ALA A 54 6.15 -12.98 -6.87
CA ALA A 54 5.49 -14.21 -7.31
C ALA A 54 4.71 -14.90 -6.16
N LEU A 55 3.99 -14.10 -5.36
CA LEU A 55 3.19 -14.56 -4.22
C LEU A 55 1.74 -14.19 -4.43
N GLU A 56 0.82 -15.07 -4.05
CA GLU A 56 -0.59 -14.73 -4.10
C GLU A 56 -0.96 -13.72 -3.00
N PRO A 57 -1.92 -12.80 -3.23
CA PRO A 57 -2.27 -11.76 -2.27
C PRO A 57 -2.57 -12.28 -0.85
N TRP A 58 -3.29 -13.40 -0.73
CA TRP A 58 -3.65 -14.01 0.56
C TRP A 58 -2.45 -14.51 1.38
N LYS A 59 -1.23 -14.55 0.82
CA LYS A 59 -0.01 -14.91 1.55
C LYS A 59 0.55 -13.76 2.40
N PHE A 60 0.21 -12.52 2.07
CA PHE A 60 0.81 -11.34 2.72
C PHE A 60 -0.20 -10.26 3.11
N THR A 61 -1.48 -10.47 2.88
CA THR A 61 -2.56 -9.60 3.34
C THR A 61 -3.35 -10.22 4.48
N GLN A 62 -4.05 -9.39 5.25
CA GLN A 62 -5.06 -9.83 6.20
C GLN A 62 -6.28 -8.90 6.17
N THR A 63 -7.39 -9.38 6.72
CA THR A 63 -8.59 -8.56 6.90
C THR A 63 -8.64 -7.89 8.28
N ALA A 64 -9.35 -6.78 8.37
CA ALA A 64 -9.82 -6.21 9.62
C ALA A 64 -11.29 -5.77 9.47
N PRO A 65 -12.08 -5.70 10.55
CA PRO A 65 -13.43 -5.13 10.46
C PRO A 65 -13.39 -3.73 9.83
N ALA A 66 -14.30 -3.47 8.89
CA ALA A 66 -14.43 -2.14 8.30
C ALA A 66 -15.24 -1.23 9.22
N THR A 67 -14.88 0.05 9.27
CA THR A 67 -15.74 1.05 9.91
C THR A 67 -16.97 1.32 9.03
N ALA A 68 -18.08 1.75 9.66
CA ALA A 68 -19.28 2.09 8.91
C ALA A 68 -18.98 3.24 7.92
N GLY A 69 -19.38 3.07 6.67
CA GLY A 69 -19.13 4.05 5.61
C GLY A 69 -17.71 4.10 5.05
N ASP A 70 -16.81 3.20 5.48
CA ASP A 70 -15.45 3.12 4.92
C ASP A 70 -15.50 2.76 3.43
N PRO A 71 -14.97 3.61 2.52
CA PRO A 71 -14.98 3.34 1.07
C PRO A 71 -14.12 2.12 0.70
N THR A 72 -13.25 1.64 1.59
CA THR A 72 -12.46 0.42 1.40
C THR A 72 -13.10 -0.82 2.03
N GLY A 73 -14.33 -0.69 2.53
CA GLY A 73 -15.08 -1.78 3.14
C GLY A 73 -15.64 -2.75 2.10
N ILE A 74 -14.99 -3.91 2.01
CA ILE A 74 -15.33 -5.05 1.15
C ILE A 74 -16.44 -5.86 1.83
N VAL A 75 -17.52 -6.07 1.10
CA VAL A 75 -18.66 -6.88 1.50
C VAL A 75 -18.40 -8.34 1.13
N LEU A 76 -18.65 -9.25 2.08
CA LEU A 76 -18.46 -10.69 1.96
C LEU A 76 -19.65 -11.42 2.58
N ASP A 77 -19.73 -12.74 2.34
CA ASP A 77 -20.69 -13.64 2.96
C ASP A 77 -22.15 -13.17 2.82
N LYS A 78 -22.56 -12.73 1.62
CA LYS A 78 -23.92 -12.21 1.31
C LYS A 78 -24.31 -10.97 2.13
N GLY A 79 -23.40 -10.00 2.25
CA GLY A 79 -23.68 -8.78 3.02
C GLY A 79 -23.46 -8.93 4.53
N ARG A 80 -23.24 -10.14 5.06
CA ARG A 80 -23.13 -10.38 6.51
C ARG A 80 -21.84 -9.85 7.11
N ARG A 81 -20.80 -9.66 6.30
CA ARG A 81 -19.48 -9.21 6.78
C ARG A 81 -18.96 -8.06 5.93
N ARG A 82 -18.44 -7.02 6.59
CA ARG A 82 -17.71 -5.91 5.94
C ARG A 82 -16.31 -5.81 6.51
N VAL A 83 -15.30 -5.94 5.66
CA VAL A 83 -13.88 -5.96 6.05
C VAL A 83 -13.06 -5.00 5.21
N THR A 84 -11.94 -4.54 5.75
CA THR A 84 -10.89 -3.87 4.96
C THR A 84 -9.75 -4.86 4.71
N LEU A 85 -9.11 -4.74 3.55
CA LEU A 85 -7.91 -5.50 3.22
C LEU A 85 -6.67 -4.65 3.50
N LYS A 86 -5.69 -5.21 4.21
CA LYS A 86 -4.42 -4.55 4.53
C LYS A 86 -3.25 -5.51 4.39
N LEU A 87 -2.03 -4.99 4.30
CA LEU A 87 -0.84 -5.83 4.48
C LEU A 87 -0.89 -6.46 5.88
N ALA A 88 -0.54 -7.74 5.94
CA ALA A 88 -0.52 -8.48 7.18
C ALA A 88 0.49 -7.89 8.17
N ASN A 89 0.20 -8.05 9.46
CA ASN A 89 1.15 -7.79 10.53
C ASN A 89 1.66 -9.14 11.08
N ALA A 90 2.98 -9.23 11.26
CA ALA A 90 3.66 -10.23 12.06
C ALA A 90 3.87 -9.71 13.50
N ALA A 91 4.64 -10.45 14.32
CA ALA A 91 4.90 -10.11 15.73
C ALA A 91 5.47 -8.69 15.95
N HIS A 92 6.16 -8.12 14.95
CA HIS A 92 6.87 -6.84 15.06
C HIS A 92 6.41 -5.79 14.05
N GLY A 93 5.15 -5.84 13.62
CA GLY A 93 4.56 -4.89 12.67
C GLY A 93 4.29 -5.52 11.32
N CYS A 94 4.44 -4.77 10.23
CA CYS A 94 4.21 -5.23 8.86
C CYS A 94 4.96 -6.54 8.57
N VAL A 95 4.31 -7.47 7.86
CA VAL A 95 4.86 -8.79 7.46
C VAL A 95 6.17 -8.69 6.68
N PHE A 96 6.44 -7.56 6.02
CA PHE A 96 7.68 -7.31 5.29
C PHE A 96 8.72 -6.52 6.09
N SER A 97 8.56 -6.38 7.40
CA SER A 97 9.56 -5.80 8.28
C SER A 97 10.68 -6.82 8.54
N ILE A 98 11.92 -6.48 8.20
CA ILE A 98 13.09 -7.32 8.43
C ILE A 98 13.89 -6.71 9.59
N LEU A 99 14.20 -7.51 10.60
CA LEU A 99 15.16 -7.14 11.64
C LEU A 99 16.55 -7.60 11.23
N THR A 100 17.49 -6.66 11.22
CA THR A 100 18.91 -6.94 11.01
C THR A 100 19.55 -7.52 12.28
N PRO A 101 20.70 -8.19 12.20
CA PRO A 101 21.41 -8.70 13.39
C PRO A 101 21.76 -7.62 14.43
N SER A 102 21.87 -6.35 14.02
CA SER A 102 22.09 -5.22 14.94
C SER A 102 20.80 -4.73 15.63
N GLY A 103 19.67 -5.38 15.38
CA GLY A 103 18.36 -4.98 15.91
C GLY A 103 17.69 -3.85 15.13
N ALA A 104 18.31 -3.32 14.08
CA ALA A 104 17.68 -2.29 13.25
C ALA A 104 16.62 -2.90 12.31
N ALA A 105 15.46 -2.25 12.20
CA ALA A 105 14.41 -2.64 11.25
C ALA A 105 14.68 -2.05 9.86
N CYS A 106 14.48 -2.83 8.80
CA CYS A 106 14.40 -2.35 7.42
C CYS A 106 13.17 -2.91 6.70
N CYS A 107 12.71 -2.23 5.65
CA CYS A 107 11.60 -2.70 4.84
C CYS A 107 12.11 -3.70 3.80
N GLY A 108 11.64 -4.94 3.84
CA GLY A 108 11.99 -5.99 2.88
C GLY A 108 11.44 -5.76 1.47
N LEU A 109 10.50 -4.84 1.29
CA LEU A 109 9.94 -4.50 -0.02
C LEU A 109 10.79 -3.49 -0.81
N GLY A 110 11.75 -2.78 -0.18
CA GLY A 110 12.56 -1.79 -0.90
C GLY A 110 11.72 -0.78 -1.69
N ASP A 111 11.88 -0.80 -3.02
CA ASP A 111 11.23 0.09 -3.98
C ASP A 111 9.84 -0.37 -4.45
N ILE A 112 9.45 -1.62 -4.18
CA ILE A 112 8.08 -2.11 -4.45
C ILE A 112 7.11 -1.88 -3.28
N ALA A 113 7.60 -1.27 -2.19
CA ALA A 113 6.78 -0.92 -1.04
C ALA A 113 5.53 -0.11 -1.46
N PRO A 114 4.42 -0.16 -0.68
CA PRO A 114 3.24 0.63 -0.97
C PRO A 114 3.58 2.10 -1.21
N VAL A 115 2.87 2.78 -2.11
CA VAL A 115 3.15 4.20 -2.42
C VAL A 115 3.16 5.04 -1.13
N ALA A 116 2.20 4.82 -0.23
CA ALA A 116 2.12 5.49 1.07
C ALA A 116 3.34 5.24 1.99
N CYS A 117 4.04 4.11 1.83
CA CYS A 117 5.31 3.83 2.50
C CYS A 117 6.49 4.49 1.78
N ARG A 118 6.44 4.57 0.45
CA ARG A 118 7.47 5.22 -0.36
C ARG A 118 7.47 6.72 -0.14
N ILE A 119 6.32 7.39 -0.05
CA ILE A 119 6.21 8.83 0.19
C ILE A 119 6.42 9.28 1.62
N PHE A 120 6.83 8.39 2.54
CA PHE A 120 7.22 8.80 3.88
C PHE A 120 8.21 9.98 3.80
N PRO A 121 8.08 11.03 4.63
CA PRO A 121 7.21 11.21 5.79
C PRO A 121 5.83 11.85 5.49
N ILE A 122 5.47 12.01 4.21
CA ILE A 122 4.19 12.57 3.80
C ILE A 122 3.03 11.68 4.28
N ASP A 123 1.99 12.32 4.81
CA ASP A 123 0.70 11.68 5.04
C ASP A 123 -0.23 11.92 3.83
N PRO A 124 -0.62 10.86 3.10
CA PRO A 124 -1.46 11.05 1.94
C PRO A 124 -2.95 11.24 2.27
N LYS A 125 -3.38 11.06 3.53
CA LYS A 125 -4.81 10.98 3.93
C LYS A 125 -5.72 12.02 3.27
N ASP A 126 -5.29 13.29 3.27
CA ASP A 126 -6.12 14.41 2.83
C ASP A 126 -5.85 14.85 1.38
N GLY A 127 -5.05 14.07 0.62
CA GLY A 127 -4.66 14.40 -0.77
C GLY A 127 -3.70 15.60 -0.90
N VAL A 128 -3.46 16.33 0.18
CA VAL A 128 -2.49 17.43 0.25
C VAL A 128 -1.20 16.91 0.90
N PRO A 129 -0.02 17.11 0.28
CA PRO A 129 1.24 16.70 0.88
C PRO A 129 1.47 17.44 2.19
N ARG A 130 1.39 16.73 3.31
CA ARG A 130 1.72 17.23 4.64
C ARG A 130 2.72 16.29 5.28
N VAL A 131 3.83 16.82 5.79
CA VAL A 131 4.68 16.05 6.70
C VAL A 131 3.92 15.84 7.99
N ARG A 132 3.93 14.63 8.53
CA ARG A 132 3.24 14.35 9.79
C ARG A 132 3.77 15.25 10.90
N PRO A 133 2.89 15.94 11.65
CA PRO A 133 3.30 16.78 12.77
C PRO A 133 3.76 15.96 13.97
N GLU A 134 3.37 14.69 14.07
CA GLU A 134 3.76 13.83 15.18
C GLU A 134 5.16 13.26 14.97
N ARG A 135 6.06 13.52 15.94
CA ARG A 135 7.31 12.77 16.11
C ARG A 135 6.98 11.30 16.32
N THR A 136 6.93 10.55 15.23
CA THR A 136 6.72 9.10 15.26
C THR A 136 8.02 8.34 15.57
N CYS A 137 9.17 9.02 15.46
CA CYS A 137 10.46 8.63 16.05
C CYS A 137 11.18 9.88 16.60
N ASP A 138 12.10 9.68 17.54
CA ASP A 138 13.02 10.73 18.03
C ASP A 138 14.26 10.90 17.15
N CYS A 139 14.24 10.31 15.95
CA CYS A 139 15.43 10.07 15.16
C CYS A 139 15.71 11.14 14.10
N HIS A 140 14.66 11.78 13.58
CA HIS A 140 14.78 12.87 12.63
C HIS A 140 13.45 13.64 12.58
N GLU A 141 13.53 14.97 12.55
CA GLU A 141 12.38 15.85 12.34
C GLU A 141 12.36 16.27 10.89
N TRP A 142 11.52 15.61 10.10
CA TRP A 142 11.43 15.89 8.67
C TRP A 142 10.62 17.15 8.39
N LYS A 143 11.01 17.87 7.36
CA LYS A 143 10.31 19.02 6.79
C LYS A 143 10.10 18.83 5.30
N LEU A 144 9.23 19.64 4.72
CA LEU A 144 9.00 19.60 3.26
C LEU A 144 10.25 20.01 2.46
N GLU A 145 11.14 20.82 3.03
CA GLU A 145 12.41 21.24 2.41
C GLU A 145 13.44 20.11 2.27
N ASP A 146 13.32 19.06 3.09
CA ASP A 146 14.18 17.86 3.02
C ASP A 146 13.76 16.91 1.89
N LEU A 147 12.65 17.21 1.21
CA LEU A 147 12.03 16.35 0.20
C LEU A 147 12.13 16.98 -1.19
N ASP A 148 12.31 16.13 -2.19
CA ASP A 148 12.20 16.55 -3.57
C ASP A 148 10.73 16.84 -3.91
N ARG A 149 10.43 18.11 -4.17
CA ARG A 149 9.07 18.58 -4.41
C ARG A 149 8.44 17.94 -5.65
N GLY A 150 9.22 17.71 -6.72
CA GLY A 150 8.74 17.11 -7.97
C GLY A 150 8.34 15.65 -7.76
N ALA A 151 9.21 14.88 -7.10
CA ALA A 151 8.98 13.49 -6.72
C ALA A 151 7.77 13.35 -5.79
N VAL A 152 7.61 14.26 -4.81
CA VAL A 152 6.45 14.27 -3.91
C VAL A 152 5.15 14.52 -4.69
N VAL A 153 5.12 15.52 -5.57
CA VAL A 153 3.92 15.83 -6.39
C VAL A 153 3.54 14.64 -7.26
N LYS A 154 4.52 14.05 -7.96
CA LYS A 154 4.32 12.89 -8.82
C LYS A 154 3.79 11.70 -8.02
N ALA A 155 4.42 11.38 -6.89
CA ALA A 155 4.02 10.24 -6.07
C ALA A 155 2.65 10.42 -5.41
N MET A 156 2.29 11.65 -5.02
CA MET A 156 0.95 11.97 -4.52
C MET A 156 -0.11 11.84 -5.62
N SER A 157 0.18 12.29 -6.84
CA SER A 157 -0.71 12.10 -7.99
C SER A 157 -0.93 10.61 -8.28
N THR A 158 0.13 9.79 -8.28
CA THR A 158 0.01 8.33 -8.41
C THR A 158 -0.84 7.74 -7.30
N TRP A 159 -0.59 8.12 -6.04
CA TRP A 159 -1.36 7.61 -4.91
C TRP A 159 -2.85 7.96 -5.01
N THR A 160 -3.18 9.20 -5.41
CA THR A 160 -4.57 9.63 -5.60
C THR A 160 -5.25 8.80 -6.67
N ALA A 161 -4.62 8.62 -7.84
CA ALA A 161 -5.17 7.81 -8.92
C ALA A 161 -5.38 6.34 -8.49
N ASP A 162 -4.42 5.77 -7.77
CA ASP A 162 -4.53 4.39 -7.28
C ASP A 162 -5.56 4.22 -6.15
N ARG A 163 -5.73 5.23 -5.31
CA ARG A 163 -6.77 5.27 -4.28
C ARG A 163 -8.16 5.34 -4.90
N ASP A 164 -8.35 6.24 -5.86
CA ASP A 164 -9.67 6.45 -6.48
C ASP A 164 -10.10 5.21 -7.24
N HIS A 165 -9.18 4.60 -8.00
CA HIS A 165 -9.43 3.30 -8.63
C HIS A 165 -9.72 2.18 -7.62
N TRP A 166 -9.00 2.17 -6.48
CA TRP A 166 -9.27 1.20 -5.42
C TRP A 166 -10.67 1.34 -4.81
N PHE A 167 -11.17 2.58 -4.65
CA PHE A 167 -12.52 2.82 -4.16
C PHE A 167 -13.57 2.32 -5.16
N GLU A 168 -13.39 2.64 -6.45
CA GLU A 168 -14.29 2.15 -7.51
C GLU A 168 -14.30 0.62 -7.60
N LEU A 169 -13.13 -0.03 -7.49
CA LEU A 169 -13.02 -1.48 -7.51
C LEU A 169 -13.79 -2.13 -6.34
N VAL A 170 -13.68 -1.57 -5.13
CA VAL A 170 -14.42 -2.07 -3.96
C VAL A 170 -15.93 -1.83 -4.14
N GLU A 171 -16.34 -0.69 -4.69
CA GLU A 171 -17.73 -0.39 -4.99
C GLU A 171 -18.33 -1.40 -5.98
N ARG A 172 -17.63 -1.68 -7.08
CA ARG A 172 -18.05 -2.64 -8.10
C ARG A 172 -18.14 -4.06 -7.56
N TRP A 173 -17.11 -4.51 -6.83
CA TRP A 173 -17.18 -5.79 -6.14
C TRP A 173 -18.40 -5.89 -5.22
N ASN A 174 -18.66 -4.85 -4.43
CA ASN A 174 -19.79 -4.84 -3.50
C ASN A 174 -21.14 -4.90 -4.23
N ALA A 175 -21.26 -4.30 -5.42
CA ALA A 175 -22.45 -4.43 -6.26
C ALA A 175 -22.64 -5.87 -6.75
N LEU A 176 -21.58 -6.50 -7.28
CA LEU A 176 -21.59 -7.91 -7.70
C LEU A 176 -21.96 -8.85 -6.54
N ALA A 177 -21.38 -8.63 -5.37
CA ALA A 177 -21.64 -9.42 -4.17
C ALA A 177 -23.07 -9.23 -3.61
N ALA A 178 -23.75 -8.13 -3.93
CA ALA A 178 -25.13 -7.87 -3.55
C ALA A 178 -26.14 -8.57 -4.47
N GLU A 179 -25.78 -8.79 -5.74
CA GLU A 179 -26.62 -9.46 -6.74
C GLU A 179 -26.44 -10.99 -6.73
N SER A 180 -25.32 -11.49 -6.20
CA SER A 180 -25.01 -12.91 -6.16
C SER A 180 -25.66 -13.64 -4.98
N ASP A 181 -26.24 -14.81 -5.26
CA ASP A 181 -26.70 -15.77 -4.25
C ASP A 181 -25.59 -16.71 -3.74
N GLU A 182 -24.38 -16.60 -4.28
CA GLU A 182 -23.23 -17.41 -3.87
C GLU A 182 -22.50 -16.81 -2.65
N GLU A 183 -21.89 -17.66 -1.84
CA GLU A 183 -21.02 -17.17 -0.75
C GLU A 183 -19.66 -16.78 -1.33
N SER A 184 -19.33 -15.49 -1.25
CA SER A 184 -18.02 -14.96 -1.66
C SER A 184 -17.11 -14.75 -0.44
N ASP A 185 -15.88 -15.26 -0.51
CA ASP A 185 -14.86 -15.06 0.51
C ASP A 185 -13.83 -13.98 0.13
N ILE A 186 -12.87 -13.73 1.01
CA ILE A 186 -11.84 -12.71 0.75
C ILE A 186 -10.90 -13.09 -0.41
N LYS A 187 -10.66 -14.38 -0.66
CA LYS A 187 -9.82 -14.81 -1.77
C LYS A 187 -10.53 -14.57 -3.10
N ASP A 188 -11.84 -14.70 -3.15
CA ASP A 188 -12.63 -14.36 -4.34
C ASP A 188 -12.47 -12.88 -4.70
N PHE A 189 -12.61 -11.99 -3.71
CA PHE A 189 -12.31 -10.57 -3.89
C PHE A 189 -10.86 -10.32 -4.34
N GLN A 190 -9.89 -11.06 -3.79
CA GLN A 190 -8.48 -10.91 -4.18
C GLN A 190 -8.19 -11.40 -5.60
N ARG A 191 -8.94 -12.38 -6.12
CA ARG A 191 -8.88 -12.78 -7.54
C ARG A 191 -9.47 -11.69 -8.42
N TYR A 192 -10.64 -11.17 -8.07
CA TYR A 192 -11.26 -10.04 -8.76
C TYR A 192 -10.32 -8.82 -8.82
N LEU A 193 -9.61 -8.51 -7.73
CA LEU A 193 -8.59 -7.48 -7.71
C LEU A 193 -7.47 -7.70 -8.76
N LEU A 194 -6.95 -8.93 -8.87
CA LEU A 194 -5.90 -9.25 -9.85
C LEU A 194 -6.39 -9.08 -11.29
N GLU A 195 -7.63 -9.48 -11.55
CA GLU A 195 -8.28 -9.36 -12.86
C GLU A 195 -8.54 -7.89 -13.22
N ALA A 196 -9.18 -7.14 -12.33
CA ALA A 196 -9.50 -5.72 -12.52
C ALA A 196 -8.24 -4.87 -12.76
N GLN A 197 -7.16 -5.14 -12.01
CA GLN A 197 -5.90 -4.42 -12.22
C GLN A 197 -5.24 -4.79 -13.56
N SER A 198 -5.33 -6.06 -13.99
CA SER A 198 -4.84 -6.47 -15.31
C SER A 198 -5.63 -5.80 -16.44
N ALA A 199 -6.95 -5.67 -16.27
CA ALA A 199 -7.81 -4.96 -17.22
C ALA A 199 -7.46 -3.46 -17.30
N ARG A 200 -7.29 -2.78 -16.15
CA ARG A 200 -6.84 -1.38 -16.08
C ARG A 200 -5.52 -1.16 -16.83
N GLU A 201 -4.55 -2.04 -16.66
CA GLU A 201 -3.24 -1.95 -17.31
C GLU A 201 -3.31 -2.20 -18.82
N ALA A 202 -4.22 -3.06 -19.26
CA ALA A 202 -4.48 -3.31 -20.67
C ALA A 202 -5.34 -2.22 -21.34
N GLY A 203 -5.89 -1.28 -20.57
CA GLY A 203 -6.87 -0.30 -21.06
C GLY A 203 -8.21 -0.93 -21.45
N ALA A 204 -8.54 -2.08 -20.87
CA ALA A 204 -9.80 -2.79 -21.08
C ALA A 204 -10.89 -2.28 -20.11
N GLY A 205 -12.15 -2.68 -20.37
CA GLY A 205 -13.26 -2.49 -19.44
C GLY A 205 -13.11 -3.35 -18.18
N TRP A 206 -14.04 -3.20 -17.22
CA TRP A 206 -13.99 -3.98 -15.98
C TRP A 206 -14.23 -5.46 -16.22
N PRO A 207 -13.77 -6.37 -15.33
CA PRO A 207 -13.90 -7.81 -15.55
C PRO A 207 -15.33 -8.26 -15.88
N GLU A 208 -16.31 -7.71 -15.18
CA GLU A 208 -17.73 -8.00 -15.40
C GLU A 208 -18.27 -7.51 -16.75
N ASP A 209 -17.70 -6.44 -17.31
CA ASP A 209 -18.14 -5.85 -18.59
C ASP A 209 -17.70 -6.68 -19.80
N VAL A 210 -16.67 -7.52 -19.64
CA VAL A 210 -16.10 -8.34 -20.72
C VAL A 210 -16.78 -9.72 -20.80
N THR A 211 -17.36 -10.17 -19.69
CA THR A 211 -18.03 -11.48 -19.59
C THR A 211 -19.54 -11.44 -19.87
N ALA A 212 -20.13 -10.23 -19.95
CA ALA A 212 -21.53 -10.00 -20.26
C ALA A 212 -21.80 -9.99 -21.78
#